data_AF-A0AA50HYX2-F1
#
_entry.id   AF-A0AA50HYX2-F1
#
_cell.length_a   1.000
_cell.length_b   1.000
_cell.length_c   1.000
_cell.angle_alpha   90.00
_cell.angle_beta   90.00
_cell.angle_gamma   90.00
#
_symmetry.space_group_name_H-M   'P 1'
#
loop_
_entity.id
_entity.type
_entity.pdbx_description
1 polymer ?
#
loop_
_entity_poly.entity_id
_entity_poly.type
_entity_poly.pdbx_seq_one_letter_code
_entity_poly.pdbx_strand_id
1 'polypeptide(L)'
;MDFHLSQWGVTSHELHLPLDRRVTLNMTSKDVLHGFYVPNFRIKQDIVPNREIEFSFTPNRLGEYKLHDSQFSGTYFAVMTAPVVVQSLSDYQAWLESQKSLTPGELPNPALDEFKQTPTTPLKSG
;
A
#
# COMPACT_ATOMS: atom_id res chain seq x y z
N MET A 1 1.00 5.83 3.41
CA MET A 1 -0.02 5.73 2.36
C MET A 1 -0.89 4.55 2.71
N ASP A 2 -2.21 4.78 2.79
CA ASP A 2 -3.17 3.75 3.16
C ASP A 2 -4.18 3.61 2.02
N PHE A 3 -4.50 2.38 1.65
CA PHE A 3 -5.43 2.05 0.59
C PHE A 3 -6.72 1.52 1.20
N HIS A 4 -7.82 2.24 0.97
CA HIS A 4 -9.15 1.83 1.40
C HIS A 4 -9.95 1.23 0.25
N LEU A 5 -10.23 -0.07 0.35
CA LEU A 5 -11.13 -0.77 -0.56
C LEU A 5 -12.56 -0.61 -0.04
N SER A 6 -13.18 0.53 -0.35
CA SER A 6 -14.51 0.92 0.13
C SER A 6 -15.60 -0.12 -0.13
N GLN A 7 -15.52 -0.84 -1.27
CA GLN A 7 -16.47 -1.90 -1.62
C GLN A 7 -16.41 -3.11 -0.68
N TRP A 8 -15.30 -3.29 0.03
CA TRP A 8 -15.03 -4.48 0.86
C TRP A 8 -14.73 -4.16 2.33
N GLY A 9 -14.62 -2.87 2.69
CA GLY A 9 -14.31 -2.44 4.07
C GLY A 9 -12.90 -2.80 4.53
N VAL A 10 -11.96 -2.99 3.58
CA VAL A 10 -10.59 -3.40 3.86
C VAL A 10 -9.63 -2.22 3.77
N THR A 11 -8.71 -2.10 4.73
CA THR A 11 -7.58 -1.16 4.70
C THR A 11 -6.28 -1.94 4.55
N SER A 12 -5.44 -1.55 3.59
CA SER A 12 -4.11 -2.15 3.41
C SER A 12 -3.05 -1.08 3.13
N HIS A 13 -1.80 -1.37 3.48
CA HIS A 13 -0.64 -0.55 3.09
C HIS A 13 -0.08 -0.96 1.72
N GLU A 14 -0.60 -2.04 1.14
CA GLU A 14 -0.20 -2.57 -0.15
C GLU A 14 -1.33 -2.39 -1.17
N LEU A 15 -1.00 -2.02 -2.40
CA LEU A 15 -1.97 -1.84 -3.47
C LEU A 15 -2.05 -3.09 -4.33
N HIS A 16 -3.06 -3.92 -4.12
CA HIS A 16 -3.32 -5.09 -4.95
C HIS A 16 -4.24 -4.74 -6.13
N LEU A 17 -3.87 -5.16 -7.34
CA LEU A 17 -4.57 -4.84 -8.57
C LEU A 17 -4.81 -6.11 -9.40
N PRO A 18 -6.04 -6.33 -9.91
CA PRO A 18 -6.31 -7.41 -10.85
C PRO A 18 -5.77 -7.11 -12.25
N LEU A 19 -5.09 -8.08 -12.86
CA LEU A 19 -4.62 -8.02 -14.26
C LEU A 19 -5.79 -7.82 -15.24
N ASP A 20 -5.56 -6.99 -16.26
CA ASP A 20 -6.50 -6.74 -17.39
C ASP A 20 -7.89 -6.30 -16.93
N ARG A 21 -7.94 -5.52 -15.85
CA ARG A 21 -9.16 -4.93 -15.31
C ARG A 21 -8.95 -3.46 -15.06
N ARG A 22 -9.94 -2.65 -15.43
CA ARG A 22 -9.93 -1.22 -15.11
C ARG A 22 -10.11 -1.06 -13.61
N VAL A 23 -9.15 -0.38 -12.98
CA VAL A 23 -9.19 0.01 -11.58
C VAL A 23 -9.30 1.51 -11.51
N THR A 24 -10.21 1.99 -10.68
CA THR A 24 -10.43 3.41 -10.39
C THR A 24 -9.98 3.68 -8.97
N LEU A 25 -8.99 4.54 -8.81
CA LEU A 25 -8.47 4.98 -7.53
C LEU A 25 -9.00 6.39 -7.24
N ASN A 26 -9.64 6.55 -6.09
CA ASN A 26 -9.99 7.86 -5.54
C ASN A 26 -8.90 8.24 -4.55
N MET A 27 -8.06 9.18 -4.94
CA MET A 27 -6.90 9.62 -4.18
C MET A 27 -7.17 10.99 -3.58
N THR A 28 -6.89 11.12 -2.30
CA THR A 28 -6.93 12.39 -1.55
C THR A 28 -5.68 12.51 -0.72
N SER A 29 -5.20 13.75 -0.58
CA SER A 29 -4.16 14.06 0.40
C SER A 29 -4.75 14.84 1.57
N LYS A 30 -4.26 14.53 2.78
CA LYS A 30 -4.70 15.17 4.04
C LYS A 30 -3.75 16.26 4.53
N ASP A 31 -2.48 16.19 4.15
CA ASP A 31 -1.41 17.03 4.68
C ASP A 31 -0.79 17.89 3.56
N VAL A 32 -0.20 17.24 2.56
CA VAL A 32 0.67 17.89 1.57
C VAL A 32 0.51 17.29 0.18
N LEU A 33 1.13 17.93 -0.79
CA LEU A 33 1.12 17.49 -2.18
C LEU A 33 1.93 16.18 -2.33
N HIS A 34 1.29 15.08 -2.75
CA HIS A 34 1.92 13.76 -2.97
C HIS A 34 1.87 13.37 -4.45
N GLY A 35 2.89 12.73 -4.98
CA GLY A 35 2.91 12.29 -6.37
C GLY A 35 2.85 10.78 -6.48
N PHE A 36 1.70 10.22 -6.87
CA PHE A 36 1.56 8.80 -7.22
C PHE A 36 2.39 8.51 -8.48
N TYR A 37 3.56 7.89 -8.33
CA TYR A 37 4.42 7.55 -9.46
C TYR A 37 4.75 6.06 -9.48
N VAL A 38 4.36 5.40 -10.58
CA VAL A 38 4.71 4.00 -10.86
C VAL A 38 5.51 3.95 -12.16
N PRO A 39 6.86 3.89 -12.08
CA PRO A 39 7.74 3.94 -13.25
C PRO A 39 7.40 2.87 -14.31
N ASN A 40 7.09 1.67 -13.85
CA ASN A 40 6.79 0.52 -14.72
C ASN A 40 5.49 0.67 -15.50
N PHE A 41 4.53 1.43 -14.97
CA PHE A 41 3.31 1.77 -15.70
C PHE A 41 3.44 3.08 -16.47
N ARG A 42 4.54 3.83 -16.30
CA ARG A 42 4.70 5.21 -16.79
C ARG A 42 3.56 6.12 -16.37
N ILE A 43 2.99 5.84 -15.19
CA ILE A 43 1.90 6.59 -14.61
C ILE A 43 2.48 7.53 -13.57
N LYS A 44 2.17 8.82 -13.69
CA LYS A 44 2.41 9.83 -12.68
C LYS A 44 1.12 10.62 -12.46
N GLN A 45 0.66 10.72 -11.22
CA GLN A 45 -0.49 11.52 -10.84
C GLN A 45 -0.18 12.30 -9.57
N ASP A 46 -0.23 13.62 -9.65
CA ASP A 46 -0.04 14.49 -8.49
C ASP A 46 -1.37 14.58 -7.71
N ILE A 47 -1.31 14.41 -6.39
CA ILE A 47 -2.40 14.36 -5.43
C ILE A 47 -2.32 15.61 -4.55
N VAL A 48 -3.18 16.58 -4.84
CA VAL A 48 -3.20 17.88 -4.16
C VAL A 48 -4.09 17.81 -2.90
N PRO A 49 -3.67 18.38 -1.76
CA PRO A 49 -4.55 18.47 -0.58
C PRO A 49 -5.82 19.26 -0.90
N ASN A 50 -6.91 18.93 -0.19
CA ASN A 50 -8.25 19.51 -0.40
C ASN A 50 -8.87 19.25 -1.78
N ARG A 51 -8.35 18.27 -2.54
CA ARG A 51 -8.95 17.81 -3.79
C ARG A 51 -9.05 16.29 -3.82
N GLU A 52 -10.21 15.81 -4.26
CA GLU A 52 -10.40 14.43 -4.67
C GLU A 52 -9.96 14.27 -6.12
N ILE A 53 -9.08 13.31 -6.37
CA ILE A 53 -8.60 12.96 -7.70
C ILE A 53 -9.03 11.53 -7.99
N GLU A 54 -9.84 11.38 -9.02
CA GLU A 54 -10.20 10.09 -9.58
C GLU A 54 -9.20 9.72 -10.69
N PHE A 55 -8.50 8.61 -10.52
CA PHE A 55 -7.55 8.11 -11.51
C PHE A 55 -7.88 6.68 -11.89
N SER A 56 -8.18 6.46 -13.16
CA SER A 56 -8.52 5.14 -13.69
C SER A 56 -7.44 4.61 -14.62
N PHE A 57 -6.96 3.39 -14.38
CA PHE A 57 -5.98 2.73 -15.23
C PHE A 57 -6.23 1.22 -15.33
N THR A 58 -5.54 0.56 -16.26
CA THR A 58 -5.67 -0.88 -16.48
C THR A 58 -4.27 -1.50 -16.48
N PRO A 59 -3.89 -2.24 -15.43
CA PRO A 59 -2.61 -2.91 -15.39
C PRO A 59 -2.64 -4.11 -16.35
N ASN A 60 -1.67 -4.16 -17.26
CA ASN A 60 -1.56 -5.18 -18.31
C ASN A 60 -0.36 -6.12 -18.14
N ARG A 61 0.34 -6.02 -17.00
CA ARG A 61 1.50 -6.85 -16.68
C ARG A 61 1.47 -7.29 -15.23
N LEU A 62 1.48 -8.61 -15.02
CA LEU A 62 1.67 -9.22 -13.72
C LEU A 62 3.04 -8.85 -13.14
N GLY A 63 3.09 -8.72 -11.82
CA GLY A 63 4.33 -8.47 -11.09
C GLY A 63 4.15 -7.56 -9.89
N GLU A 64 5.22 -7.47 -9.12
CA GLU A 64 5.34 -6.56 -8.00
C GLU A 64 6.08 -5.29 -8.45
N TYR A 65 5.47 -4.16 -8.16
CA TYR A 65 5.94 -2.84 -8.51
C TYR A 65 6.08 -2.00 -7.25
N LYS A 66 6.90 -0.96 -7.33
CA LYS A 66 7.05 0.00 -6.26
C LYS A 66 6.44 1.31 -6.72
N LEU A 67 5.48 1.78 -5.94
CA LEU A 67 5.02 3.14 -6.02
C LEU A 67 6.02 4.01 -5.25
N HIS A 68 6.42 5.10 -5.89
CA HIS A 68 7.26 6.12 -5.30
C HIS A 68 6.44 7.39 -5.17
N ASP A 69 6.59 8.07 -4.02
CA ASP A 69 6.16 9.45 -3.94
C ASP A 69 7.11 10.33 -4.77
N SER A 70 6.55 11.15 -5.67
CA SER A 70 7.32 12.00 -6.59
C SER A 70 7.24 13.50 -6.27
N GLN A 71 6.58 13.89 -5.16
CA GLN A 71 6.51 15.29 -4.70
C GLN A 71 7.11 15.56 -3.32
N PHE A 72 8.18 16.36 -3.32
CA PHE A 72 9.02 16.71 -2.17
C PHE A 72 8.21 17.24 -0.97
N SER A 73 7.85 16.35 -0.04
CA SER A 73 7.11 16.65 1.20
C SER A 73 8.00 16.82 2.45
N GLY A 74 9.31 17.09 2.29
CA GLY A 74 10.26 17.30 3.39
C GLY A 74 11.15 16.08 3.68
N THR A 75 11.80 16.06 4.85
CA THR A 75 12.92 15.13 5.17
C THR A 75 12.57 13.63 5.11
N TYR A 76 11.29 13.27 5.19
CA TYR A 76 10.79 11.88 5.10
C TYR A 76 10.17 11.51 3.74
N PHE A 77 10.19 12.42 2.78
CA PHE A 77 9.64 12.23 1.44
C PHE A 77 10.29 11.07 0.67
N ALA A 78 11.60 10.87 0.83
CA ALA A 78 12.37 9.89 0.06
C ALA A 78 12.04 8.41 0.38
N VAL A 79 11.28 8.14 1.45
CA VAL A 79 11.03 6.79 1.97
C VAL A 79 9.58 6.34 1.86
N MET A 80 8.67 7.19 1.37
CA MET A 80 7.28 6.78 1.14
C MET A 80 7.17 5.95 -0.14
N THR A 81 7.45 4.65 0.00
CA THR A 81 7.17 3.65 -1.01
C THR A 81 6.02 2.76 -0.58
N ALA A 82 5.10 2.48 -1.48
CA ALA A 82 4.07 1.46 -1.28
C ALA A 82 4.29 0.32 -2.29
N PRO A 83 4.22 -0.95 -1.86
CA PRO A 83 4.23 -2.07 -2.78
C PRO A 83 2.91 -2.10 -3.57
N VAL A 84 3.01 -2.33 -4.87
CA VAL A 84 1.90 -2.46 -5.79
C VAL A 84 1.98 -3.84 -6.44
N VAL A 85 1.02 -4.71 -6.16
CA VAL A 85 1.03 -6.09 -6.65
C VAL A 85 -0.02 -6.24 -7.73
N VAL A 86 0.39 -6.56 -8.96
CA VAL A 86 -0.53 -6.96 -10.04
C VAL A 86 -0.57 -8.47 -10.11
N GLN A 87 -1.74 -9.02 -9.81
CA GLN A 87 -1.97 -10.45 -9.75
C GLN A 87 -3.18 -10.88 -10.58
N SER A 88 -3.35 -12.19 -10.74
CA SER A 88 -4.51 -12.72 -11.44
C SER A 88 -5.80 -12.43 -10.65
N LEU A 89 -6.96 -12.51 -11.31
CA LEU A 89 -8.24 -12.31 -10.64
C LEU A 89 -8.44 -13.32 -9.49
N SER A 90 -8.01 -14.57 -9.70
CA SER A 90 -8.13 -15.63 -8.68
C SER A 90 -7.27 -15.32 -7.46
N ASP A 91 -6.03 -14.90 -7.67
CA ASP A 91 -5.13 -14.54 -6.56
C ASP A 91 -5.64 -13.30 -5.83
N TYR A 92 -6.19 -12.32 -6.57
CA TYR A 92 -6.76 -11.11 -5.99
C TYR A 92 -7.96 -11.42 -5.09
N GLN A 93 -8.81 -12.37 -5.50
CA GLN A 93 -9.91 -12.85 -4.66
C GLN A 93 -9.40 -13.57 -3.41
N ALA A 94 -8.40 -14.45 -3.54
CA ALA A 94 -7.79 -15.12 -2.40
C ALA A 94 -7.17 -14.13 -1.41
N TRP A 95 -6.49 -13.09 -1.92
CA TRP A 95 -5.98 -12.01 -1.09
C TRP A 95 -7.11 -11.24 -0.40
N LEU A 96 -8.18 -10.86 -1.11
CA LEU A 96 -9.34 -10.19 -0.52
C LEU A 96 -9.98 -11.02 0.60
N GLU A 97 -10.08 -12.34 0.43
CA GLU A 97 -10.58 -13.25 1.47
C GLU A 97 -9.65 -13.28 2.68
N SER A 98 -8.33 -13.30 2.47
CA SER A 98 -7.36 -13.20 3.56
C SER A 98 -7.50 -11.91 4.35
N GLN A 99 -7.73 -10.77 3.68
CA GLN A 99 -7.89 -9.48 4.35
C GLN A 99 -9.20 -9.38 5.12
N LYS A 100 -10.28 -10.02 4.64
CA LYS A 100 -11.55 -10.12 5.38
C LYS A 100 -11.44 -11.04 6.60
N SER A 101 -10.60 -12.07 6.51
CA SER A 101 -10.30 -12.97 7.62
C SER A 101 -9.40 -12.31 8.68
N LEU A 102 -8.61 -11.29 8.30
CA LEU A 102 -7.87 -10.45 9.22
C LEU A 102 -8.83 -9.41 9.78
N THR A 103 -9.36 -9.65 10.98
CA THR A 103 -10.05 -8.61 11.76
C THR A 103 -9.18 -7.33 11.83
N PRO A 104 -9.77 -6.10 11.81
CA PRO A 104 -9.05 -4.81 11.75
C PRO A 104 -8.15 -4.44 12.96
N GLY A 105 -7.40 -5.39 13.50
CA GLY A 105 -6.42 -5.21 14.56
C GLY A 105 -5.11 -5.96 14.35
N GLU A 106 -5.01 -6.83 13.33
CA GLU A 106 -3.83 -7.67 13.10
C GLU A 106 -3.34 -7.50 11.65
N LEU A 107 -2.90 -6.29 11.29
CA LEU A 107 -1.87 -6.21 10.25
C LEU A 107 -0.63 -6.86 10.88
N PRO A 108 -0.01 -7.89 10.27
CA PRO A 108 1.26 -8.40 10.76
C PRO A 108 2.28 -7.27 10.61
N ASN A 109 2.41 -6.50 11.67
CA ASN A 109 3.50 -5.57 11.84
C ASN A 109 4.66 -6.44 12.33
N PRO A 110 5.67 -6.75 11.49
CA PRO A 110 6.83 -7.51 11.96
C PRO A 110 7.49 -6.81 13.16
N ALA A 111 7.33 -5.50 13.32
CA ALA A 111 7.80 -4.77 14.50
C ALA A 111 6.97 -5.02 15.78
N LEU A 112 5.69 -5.41 15.68
CA LEU A 112 4.88 -5.79 16.84
C LEU A 112 5.26 -7.20 17.34
N ASP A 113 5.56 -8.13 16.42
CA ASP A 113 6.07 -9.45 16.78
C ASP A 113 7.48 -9.39 17.36
N GLU A 114 8.31 -8.46 16.88
CA GLU A 114 9.65 -8.19 17.44
C GLU A 114 9.57 -7.55 18.83
N PHE A 115 8.61 -6.64 19.08
CA PHE A 115 8.41 -6.02 20.40
C PHE A 115 7.80 -6.96 21.46
N LYS A 116 7.06 -7.99 21.03
CA LYS A 116 6.51 -9.04 21.92
C LYS A 116 7.56 -10.09 22.32
N GLN A 117 8.74 -10.11 21.70
CA GLN A 117 9.85 -10.95 22.13
C GLN A 117 10.60 -10.25 23.27
N THR A 118 10.24 -10.55 24.51
CA THR A 118 11.08 -10.24 25.67
C THR A 118 12.47 -10.86 25.45
N PRO A 119 13.59 -10.11 25.55
CA PRO A 119 14.91 -10.70 25.46
C PRO A 119 15.13 -11.60 26.67
N THR A 120 14.81 -12.89 26.54
CA THR A 120 15.22 -13.90 27.53
C THR A 120 16.66 -14.27 27.23
N THR A 121 17.58 -13.37 27.52
CA THR A 121 18.99 -13.74 27.65
C THR A 121 19.39 -13.53 29.11
N PRO A 122 19.62 -14.60 29.89
CA PRO A 122 20.21 -14.44 31.20
C PRO A 122 21.64 -13.89 31.04
N LEU A 123 21.88 -12.71 31.61
CA LEU A 123 23.22 -12.16 31.81
C LEU A 123 24.01 -13.15 32.68
N LYS A 124 24.96 -13.87 32.08
CA LYS A 124 26.01 -14.57 32.83
C LYS A 124 26.98 -13.52 33.38
N SER A 125 26.86 -13.25 34.68
CA SER A 125 27.88 -12.56 35.46
C SER A 125 29.11 -13.46 35.56
N GLY A 126 30.26 -12.96 35.10
CA GLY A 126 31.59 -13.51 35.33
C GLY A 126 32.44 -12.52 36.10
#